data_AF-A0A8C0M598-F1
#
_entry.id   AF-A0A8C0M598-F1
#
_cell.length_a   1.000
_cell.length_b   1.000
_cell.length_c   1.000
_cell.angle_alpha   90.00
_cell.angle_beta   90.00
_cell.angle_gamma   90.00
#
_symmetry.space_group_name_H-M   'P 1'
#
loop_
_entity.id
_entity.type
_entity.pdbx_description
1 polymer ?
#
loop_
_entity_poly.entity_id
_entity_poly.type
_entity_poly.pdbx_seq_one_letter_code
_entity_poly.pdbx_strand_id
1 'polypeptide(L)'
;MGARSQEPGVGAGRRSRSRSREREPGRGGPAGARRGAEGRGGARRGGRGGAGGAGRAGRSHLPGRPQQSARGCGRRVAGRRCSRTVMANFKGHALPGSFFLIVGLWWSVKYPLIYFRQKGKSSQLTHYHQRLEIIEAAIRTLFSVVGILAEQFVPDGPHLHLYHENQWVKLMNWQHSTMYLFFAVSGIMDMLTYLITHVPLGLDRLVMAVATFTEGFLFYYHVHNRPPLDQHIHSLLLCAVFGGAFSIFLEVILRDNIVLQLFRTSLVILQGTWFWQIGFVLFPPSGEPEWDQKDDANIMFVTMCFCWHYLAALCIVAISYSLVYCHLTRFKRHGGEIIGIQKLKSDPTYQTSLLGGSDEE
;
A
#
# COMPACT_ATOMS: atom_id res chain seq x y z
N MET A 1 64.98 37.80 19.88
CA MET A 1 66.09 38.10 18.96
C MET A 1 65.95 37.19 17.74
N GLY A 2 65.89 37.78 16.53
CA GLY A 2 66.13 37.20 15.18
C GLY A 2 65.30 35.98 14.74
N ALA A 3 64.29 36.02 13.87
CA ALA A 3 64.15 36.51 12.48
C ALA A 3 64.56 35.50 11.37
N ARG A 4 63.62 35.27 10.44
CA ARG A 4 63.76 34.97 8.99
C ARG A 4 64.27 33.55 8.59
N SER A 5 63.89 32.90 7.48
CA SER A 5 63.18 33.27 6.25
C SER A 5 62.78 32.02 5.42
N GLN A 6 61.65 32.14 4.69
CA GLN A 6 61.35 31.74 3.28
C GLN A 6 61.82 30.41 2.62
N GLU A 7 60.83 29.58 2.28
CA GLU A 7 60.33 29.21 0.92
C GLU A 7 61.18 28.29 -0.05
N PRO A 8 60.64 27.82 -1.21
CA PRO A 8 60.04 26.48 -1.39
C PRO A 8 60.73 25.58 -2.45
N GLY A 9 60.38 24.29 -2.49
CA GLY A 9 60.87 23.32 -3.49
C GLY A 9 59.76 22.57 -4.23
N VAL A 10 59.66 22.83 -5.53
CA VAL A 10 58.80 22.20 -6.54
C VAL A 10 59.25 20.75 -6.84
N GLY A 11 58.30 19.83 -7.06
CA GLY A 11 58.62 18.48 -7.54
C GLY A 11 57.40 17.72 -8.06
N ALA A 12 57.28 17.65 -9.39
CA ALA A 12 56.17 17.11 -10.14
C ALA A 12 56.03 15.57 -10.10
N GLY A 13 54.77 15.12 -10.05
CA GLY A 13 54.20 14.11 -10.94
C GLY A 13 54.82 12.70 -11.03
N ARG A 14 54.04 11.69 -10.61
CA ARG A 14 53.77 10.52 -11.48
C ARG A 14 52.49 9.79 -11.09
N ARG A 15 51.58 9.72 -12.06
CA ARG A 15 50.39 8.85 -12.08
C ARG A 15 50.84 7.41 -12.28
N SER A 16 50.31 6.47 -11.51
CA SER A 16 50.26 5.05 -11.86
C SER A 16 48.81 4.58 -11.86
N ARG A 17 48.22 4.49 -13.06
CA ARG A 17 47.02 3.72 -13.35
C ARG A 17 47.41 2.24 -13.41
N SER A 18 46.83 1.39 -12.57
CA SER A 18 46.81 -0.06 -12.79
C SER A 18 45.45 -0.45 -13.37
N ARG A 19 45.46 -0.80 -14.66
CA ARG A 19 44.42 -1.57 -15.35
C ARG A 19 44.85 -3.05 -15.31
N SER A 20 43.96 -3.94 -14.89
CA SER A 20 44.03 -5.38 -15.12
C SER A 20 42.60 -5.84 -15.38
N ARG A 21 42.16 -5.86 -16.64
CA ARG A 21 42.17 -6.97 -17.61
C ARG A 21 41.21 -8.11 -17.24
N GLU A 22 40.16 -8.17 -18.06
CA GLU A 22 39.22 -9.27 -18.30
C GLU A 22 39.89 -10.64 -18.43
N ARG A 23 39.21 -11.67 -17.93
CA ARG A 23 39.20 -13.03 -18.50
C ARG A 23 37.88 -13.75 -18.20
N GLU A 24 37.05 -13.88 -19.21
CA GLU A 24 36.26 -15.08 -19.53
C GLU A 24 36.64 -15.42 -21.00
N PRO A 25 36.67 -16.70 -21.44
CA PRO A 25 35.44 -17.49 -21.60
C PRO A 25 35.60 -19.02 -21.44
N GLY A 26 34.47 -19.74 -21.33
CA GLY A 26 34.43 -21.20 -21.44
C GLY A 26 33.03 -21.72 -21.79
N ARG A 27 32.75 -21.87 -23.09
CA ARG A 27 31.59 -22.57 -23.64
C ARG A 27 31.83 -24.09 -23.70
N GLY A 28 30.75 -24.85 -23.48
CA GLY A 28 30.52 -26.22 -23.93
C GLY A 28 29.36 -26.80 -23.12
N GLY A 29 28.24 -27.30 -23.62
CA GLY A 29 27.76 -27.73 -24.93
C GLY A 29 26.71 -28.81 -24.62
N PRO A 30 25.53 -28.88 -25.28
CA PRO A 30 24.45 -29.79 -24.88
C PRO A 30 24.45 -31.11 -25.68
N ALA A 31 24.08 -32.20 -25.02
CA ALA A 31 23.67 -33.48 -25.62
C ALA A 31 22.72 -34.15 -24.60
N GLY A 32 21.62 -34.83 -24.93
CA GLY A 32 21.14 -35.37 -26.19
C GLY A 32 20.47 -36.72 -25.92
N ALA A 33 19.14 -36.74 -25.96
CA ALA A 33 18.21 -37.81 -26.41
C ALA A 33 18.28 -39.28 -25.91
N ARG A 34 17.06 -39.84 -25.75
CA ARG A 34 16.53 -41.21 -26.02
C ARG A 34 15.91 -41.88 -24.78
N ARG A 35 14.60 -42.16 -24.74
CA ARG A 35 13.71 -43.10 -25.47
C ARG A 35 13.57 -44.48 -24.78
N GLY A 36 12.31 -44.89 -24.58
CA GLY A 36 11.83 -46.29 -24.49
C GLY A 36 11.77 -46.85 -23.06
N ALA A 37 10.83 -47.72 -22.68
CA ALA A 37 9.74 -48.35 -23.39
C ALA A 37 8.76 -49.01 -22.38
N GLU A 38 7.58 -49.33 -22.91
CA GLU A 38 6.49 -50.20 -22.47
C GLU A 38 6.75 -51.36 -21.48
N GLY A 39 5.67 -51.77 -20.80
CA GLY A 39 5.47 -53.12 -20.26
C GLY A 39 4.32 -53.20 -19.24
N ARG A 40 3.05 -53.22 -19.69
CA ARG A 40 2.15 -54.40 -19.72
C ARG A 40 2.00 -55.19 -18.40
N GLY A 41 0.73 -55.31 -17.98
CA GLY A 41 0.11 -56.61 -17.72
C GLY A 41 -0.24 -56.92 -16.25
N GLY A 42 -1.52 -57.20 -16.00
CA GLY A 42 -1.95 -57.79 -14.72
C GLY A 42 -3.44 -57.77 -14.45
N ALA A 43 -4.24 -58.43 -15.29
CA ALA A 43 -5.63 -58.77 -15.00
C ALA A 43 -5.72 -60.10 -14.22
N ARG A 44 -6.57 -60.19 -13.19
CA ARG A 44 -7.47 -61.33 -12.84
C ARG A 44 -8.20 -61.05 -11.51
N ARG A 45 -9.54 -61.05 -11.52
CA ARG A 45 -10.48 -62.13 -11.07
C ARG A 45 -10.36 -62.41 -9.56
N GLY A 46 -11.42 -62.48 -8.76
CA GLY A 46 -12.87 -62.53 -9.00
C GLY A 46 -13.61 -62.99 -7.72
N GLY A 47 -14.93 -63.18 -7.83
CA GLY A 47 -15.81 -63.83 -6.84
C GLY A 47 -16.90 -62.88 -6.31
N ARG A 48 -18.15 -62.92 -6.80
CA ARG A 48 -19.28 -63.82 -6.42
C ARG A 48 -19.47 -63.90 -4.90
N GLY A 49 -20.64 -63.69 -4.30
CA GLY A 49 -22.01 -63.48 -4.78
C GLY A 49 -22.98 -63.65 -3.62
N GLY A 50 -24.28 -63.38 -3.83
CA GLY A 50 -25.33 -63.84 -2.91
C GLY A 50 -26.60 -63.01 -2.95
N ALA A 51 -27.68 -63.65 -3.39
CA ALA A 51 -29.03 -63.14 -3.52
C ALA A 51 -29.92 -63.56 -2.33
N GLY A 52 -31.07 -62.89 -2.19
CA GLY A 52 -32.30 -63.52 -1.71
C GLY A 52 -33.07 -62.79 -0.61
N GLY A 53 -34.38 -62.59 -0.83
CA GLY A 53 -35.36 -62.48 0.26
C GLY A 53 -36.46 -61.44 0.09
N ALA A 54 -37.61 -61.84 -0.47
CA ALA A 54 -38.86 -61.08 -0.52
C ALA A 54 -39.80 -61.43 0.66
N GLY A 55 -40.72 -60.52 1.04
CA GLY A 55 -41.81 -60.83 1.99
C GLY A 55 -42.83 -59.70 2.25
N ARG A 56 -44.00 -59.83 1.61
CA ARG A 56 -45.41 -59.42 1.91
C ARG A 56 -45.70 -58.51 3.15
N ALA A 57 -46.45 -57.40 3.04
CA ALA A 57 -47.91 -57.17 2.81
C ALA A 57 -48.79 -57.13 4.08
N GLY A 58 -49.55 -56.03 4.25
CA GLY A 58 -50.63 -55.88 5.25
C GLY A 58 -51.39 -54.53 5.14
N ARG A 59 -52.60 -54.58 4.56
CA ARG A 59 -53.71 -53.58 4.55
C ARG A 59 -54.26 -53.37 5.99
N SER A 60 -55.10 -52.42 6.42
CA SER A 60 -56.04 -51.40 5.87
C SER A 60 -56.72 -50.69 7.06
N HIS A 61 -57.08 -49.40 6.98
CA HIS A 61 -58.44 -48.85 7.27
C HIS A 61 -58.46 -47.30 7.44
N LEU A 62 -59.27 -46.64 6.61
CA LEU A 62 -59.92 -45.31 6.76
C LEU A 62 -61.39 -45.56 7.21
N PRO A 63 -62.31 -44.56 7.41
CA PRO A 63 -62.25 -43.09 7.25
C PRO A 63 -62.93 -42.25 8.37
N GLY A 64 -62.81 -40.90 8.30
CA GLY A 64 -63.70 -39.95 8.99
C GLY A 64 -63.44 -38.48 8.59
N ARG A 65 -64.43 -37.84 7.94
CA ARG A 65 -64.52 -36.41 7.53
C ARG A 65 -65.74 -35.79 8.29
N PRO A 66 -66.15 -34.51 8.11
CA PRO A 66 -65.46 -33.20 8.02
C PRO A 66 -66.18 -32.06 8.85
N GLN A 67 -65.57 -30.89 9.04
CA GLN A 67 -66.28 -29.58 9.25
C GLN A 67 -65.26 -28.43 9.05
N GLN A 68 -65.40 -27.61 7.98
CA GLN A 68 -65.93 -26.22 7.95
C GLN A 68 -65.30 -25.28 9.00
N SER A 69 -64.98 -24.00 8.80
CA SER A 69 -64.95 -23.02 7.69
C SER A 69 -64.63 -21.69 8.42
N ALA A 70 -63.59 -20.94 8.06
CA ALA A 70 -63.59 -19.48 8.19
C ALA A 70 -62.36 -18.84 7.54
N ARG A 71 -62.65 -17.75 6.84
CA ARG A 71 -61.81 -16.94 5.98
C ARG A 71 -60.78 -16.14 6.80
N GLY A 72 -59.62 -15.89 6.18
CA GLY A 72 -58.59 -14.99 6.71
C GLY A 72 -57.47 -14.78 5.71
N CYS A 73 -57.79 -14.19 4.56
CA CYS A 73 -56.81 -13.70 3.59
C CYS A 73 -56.10 -12.48 4.18
N GLY A 74 -54.76 -12.50 4.25
CA GLY A 74 -53.99 -11.34 4.73
C GLY A 74 -52.60 -11.61 5.31
N ARG A 75 -51.81 -12.54 4.77
CA ARG A 75 -50.36 -12.62 5.09
C ARG A 75 -49.56 -11.78 4.10
N ARG A 76 -49.47 -10.48 4.35
CA ARG A 76 -48.27 -9.69 4.00
C ARG A 76 -47.45 -9.55 5.27
N VAL A 77 -46.62 -10.56 5.56
CA VAL A 77 -45.47 -10.32 6.44
C VAL A 77 -44.51 -9.52 5.59
N ALA A 78 -44.60 -8.20 5.73
CA ALA A 78 -43.63 -7.26 5.21
C ALA A 78 -42.24 -7.80 5.51
N GLY A 79 -41.44 -7.95 4.45
CA GLY A 79 -40.05 -8.30 4.56
C GLY A 79 -39.43 -7.39 5.61
N ARG A 80 -39.07 -7.99 6.75
CA ARG A 80 -38.10 -7.38 7.64
C ARG A 80 -36.86 -7.24 6.78
N ARG A 81 -36.65 -6.02 6.30
CA ARG A 81 -35.38 -5.53 5.79
C ARG A 81 -34.39 -5.89 6.89
N CYS A 82 -33.72 -7.01 6.70
CA CYS A 82 -32.70 -7.49 7.61
C CYS A 82 -31.74 -6.32 7.72
N SER A 83 -31.61 -5.78 8.94
CA SER A 83 -30.74 -4.66 9.23
C SER A 83 -29.36 -5.07 8.75
N ARG A 84 -28.97 -4.52 7.61
CA ARG A 84 -27.72 -4.80 6.91
C ARG A 84 -26.63 -4.36 7.88
N THR A 85 -25.96 -5.33 8.47
CA THR A 85 -24.96 -5.16 9.51
C THR A 85 -23.99 -4.05 9.11
N VAL A 86 -23.82 -3.11 10.03
CA VAL A 86 -23.06 -1.87 9.86
C VAL A 86 -21.67 -2.16 9.28
N MET A 87 -21.31 -1.45 8.20
CA MET A 87 -20.00 -1.28 7.54
C MET A 87 -19.58 -2.09 6.28
N ALA A 88 -20.32 -3.07 5.77
CA ALA A 88 -20.02 -3.65 4.45
C ALA A 88 -20.73 -2.87 3.31
N ASN A 89 -20.37 -1.61 3.10
CA ASN A 89 -21.01 -0.72 2.12
C ASN A 89 -19.95 0.12 1.36
N PHE A 90 -20.35 0.79 0.26
CA PHE A 90 -19.50 1.70 -0.53
C PHE A 90 -18.63 2.64 0.33
N LYS A 91 -19.23 3.26 1.37
CA LYS A 91 -18.53 4.16 2.30
C LYS A 91 -17.38 3.47 3.05
N GLY A 92 -17.55 2.20 3.42
CA GLY A 92 -16.53 1.40 4.10
C GLY A 92 -15.29 1.13 3.23
N HIS A 93 -15.40 1.26 1.91
CA HIS A 93 -14.30 1.12 0.96
C HIS A 93 -13.77 2.47 0.50
N ALA A 94 -14.66 3.43 0.23
CA ALA A 94 -14.28 4.77 -0.21
C ALA A 94 -13.50 5.56 0.87
N LEU A 95 -13.81 5.37 2.15
CA LEU A 95 -13.11 6.05 3.25
C LEU A 95 -11.63 5.63 3.38
N PRO A 96 -11.29 4.34 3.54
CA PRO A 96 -9.88 3.92 3.55
C PRO A 96 -9.21 4.22 2.21
N GLY A 97 -9.91 4.05 1.08
CA GLY A 97 -9.38 4.40 -0.24
C GLY A 97 -8.96 5.86 -0.34
N SER A 98 -9.79 6.78 0.14
CA SER A 98 -9.48 8.21 0.15
C SER A 98 -8.29 8.54 1.06
N PHE A 99 -8.21 7.90 2.23
CA PHE A 99 -7.08 8.07 3.15
C PHE A 99 -5.75 7.66 2.49
N PHE A 100 -5.67 6.45 1.93
CA PHE A 100 -4.47 5.98 1.23
C PHE A 100 -4.13 6.82 0.01
N LEU A 101 -5.12 7.30 -0.75
CA LEU A 101 -4.89 8.20 -1.88
C LEU A 101 -4.27 9.53 -1.44
N ILE A 102 -4.81 10.17 -0.41
CA ILE A 102 -4.29 11.46 0.08
C ILE A 102 -2.85 11.28 0.57
N VAL A 103 -2.59 10.23 1.36
CA VAL A 103 -1.24 9.92 1.86
C VAL A 103 -0.28 9.60 0.71
N GLY A 104 -0.69 8.78 -0.26
CA GLY A 104 0.11 8.44 -1.43
C GLY A 104 0.44 9.65 -2.31
N LEU A 105 -0.53 10.53 -2.56
CA LEU A 105 -0.32 11.79 -3.29
C LEU A 105 0.62 12.73 -2.53
N TRP A 106 0.45 12.86 -1.22
CA TRP A 106 1.37 13.60 -0.36
C TRP A 106 2.80 13.08 -0.45
N TRP A 107 2.99 11.76 -0.33
CA TRP A 107 4.29 11.10 -0.47
C TRP A 107 4.91 11.28 -1.85
N SER A 108 4.09 11.31 -2.91
CA SER A 108 4.56 11.53 -4.29
C SER A 108 5.23 12.88 -4.49
N VAL A 109 4.92 13.87 -3.66
CA VAL A 109 5.54 15.20 -3.66
C VAL A 109 6.63 15.30 -2.59
N LYS A 110 6.37 14.78 -1.39
CA LYS A 110 7.27 14.85 -0.23
C LYS A 110 8.64 14.25 -0.53
N TYR A 111 8.70 12.99 -1.01
CA TYR A 111 9.96 12.28 -1.20
C TYR A 111 10.86 12.91 -2.28
N PRO A 112 10.37 13.27 -3.48
CA PRO A 112 11.17 14.02 -4.45
C PRO A 112 11.67 15.37 -3.90
N LEU A 113 10.82 16.10 -3.15
CA LEU A 113 11.18 17.40 -2.60
C LEU A 113 12.35 17.29 -1.61
N ILE A 114 12.29 16.30 -0.71
CA ILE A 114 13.37 16.02 0.23
C ILE A 114 14.64 15.62 -0.53
N TYR A 115 14.54 14.69 -1.48
CA TYR A 115 15.66 14.20 -2.28
C TYR A 115 16.42 15.33 -2.99
N PHE A 116 15.71 16.22 -3.69
CA PHE A 116 16.35 17.32 -4.42
C PHE A 116 16.90 18.43 -3.51
N ARG A 117 16.29 18.65 -2.34
CA ARG A 117 16.75 19.66 -1.38
C ARG A 117 17.94 19.18 -0.54
N GLN A 118 18.01 17.90 -0.18
CA GLN A 118 19.16 17.32 0.55
C GLN A 118 20.46 17.40 -0.26
N LYS A 119 20.38 17.32 -1.59
CA LYS A 119 21.51 17.53 -2.50
C LYS A 119 22.12 18.95 -2.42
N GLY A 120 21.45 19.89 -1.75
CA GLY A 120 21.83 21.30 -1.62
C GLY A 120 22.54 21.74 -0.33
N LYS A 121 22.90 20.82 0.59
CA LYS A 121 23.67 21.11 1.84
C LYS A 121 23.12 22.25 2.74
N SER A 122 21.87 22.18 3.20
CA SER A 122 21.34 23.12 4.20
C SER A 122 20.92 22.40 5.49
N SER A 123 21.46 22.81 6.64
CA SER A 123 21.14 22.29 7.98
C SER A 123 19.71 22.62 8.42
N GLN A 124 19.16 23.75 7.95
CA GLN A 124 17.80 24.17 8.24
C GLN A 124 16.76 23.18 7.68
N LEU A 125 17.06 22.56 6.54
CA LEU A 125 16.20 21.57 5.90
C LEU A 125 16.02 20.30 6.75
N THR A 126 17.06 19.90 7.49
CA THR A 126 17.04 18.71 8.34
C THR A 126 16.03 18.86 9.48
N HIS A 127 15.96 20.04 10.09
CA HIS A 127 14.97 20.31 11.14
C HIS A 127 13.53 20.33 10.62
N TYR A 128 13.28 20.93 9.46
CA TYR A 128 11.95 20.90 8.84
C TYR A 128 11.53 19.47 8.46
N HIS A 129 12.46 18.68 7.92
CA HIS A 129 12.20 17.27 7.61
C HIS A 129 11.85 16.47 8.86
N GLN A 130 12.64 16.59 9.93
CA GLN A 130 12.35 15.93 11.20
C GLN A 130 10.97 16.31 11.76
N ARG A 131 10.59 17.60 11.71
CA ARG A 131 9.26 18.04 12.15
C ARG A 131 8.14 17.42 11.32
N LEU A 132 8.29 17.32 10.00
CA LEU A 132 7.30 16.70 9.13
C LEU A 132 7.12 15.21 9.43
N GLU A 133 8.22 14.47 9.64
CA GLU A 133 8.15 13.04 9.98
C GLU A 133 7.50 12.84 11.36
N ILE A 134 7.80 13.68 12.36
CA ILE A 134 7.14 13.64 13.68
C ILE A 134 5.64 13.93 13.55
N ILE A 135 5.25 14.95 12.79
CA ILE A 135 3.83 15.30 12.58
C ILE A 135 3.09 14.14 11.89
N GLU A 136 3.69 13.55 10.86
CA GLU A 136 3.10 12.42 10.14
C GLU A 136 2.93 11.19 11.04
N ALA A 137 3.94 10.88 11.85
CA ALA A 137 3.89 9.81 12.84
C ALA A 137 2.85 10.08 13.96
N ALA A 138 2.72 11.34 14.40
CA ALA A 138 1.72 11.75 15.37
C ALA A 138 0.29 11.63 14.80
N ILE A 139 0.06 12.09 13.56
CA ILE A 139 -1.21 11.93 12.85
C ILE A 139 -1.55 10.45 12.72
N ARG A 140 -0.61 9.62 12.26
CA ARG A 140 -0.83 8.16 12.14
C ARG A 140 -1.20 7.53 13.48
N THR A 141 -0.50 7.89 14.57
CA THR A 141 -0.80 7.41 15.92
C THR A 141 -2.21 7.85 16.36
N LEU A 142 -2.53 9.14 16.19
CA LEU A 142 -3.83 9.71 16.58
C LEU A 142 -4.99 9.04 15.84
N PHE A 143 -4.91 8.94 14.52
CA PHE A 143 -5.95 8.30 13.71
C PHE A 143 -6.12 6.82 14.09
N SER A 144 -5.03 6.13 14.40
CA SER A 144 -5.08 4.73 14.85
C SER A 144 -5.78 4.59 16.21
N VAL A 145 -5.45 5.45 17.18
CA VAL A 145 -6.12 5.48 18.49
C VAL A 145 -7.61 5.81 18.34
N VAL A 146 -7.95 6.82 17.55
CA VAL A 146 -9.35 7.16 17.24
C VAL A 146 -10.07 5.98 16.58
N GLY A 147 -9.42 5.28 15.66
CA GLY A 147 -9.94 4.07 15.02
C GLY A 147 -10.26 2.96 16.03
N ILE A 148 -9.35 2.67 16.97
CA ILE A 148 -9.58 1.70 18.05
C ILE A 148 -10.79 2.14 18.90
N LEU A 149 -10.83 3.41 19.29
CA LEU A 149 -11.92 3.92 20.12
C LEU A 149 -13.27 3.84 19.40
N ALA A 150 -13.31 4.20 18.11
CA ALA A 150 -14.51 4.12 17.29
C ALA A 150 -15.00 2.68 17.09
N GLU A 151 -14.09 1.75 16.82
CA GLU A 151 -14.43 0.33 16.63
C GLU A 151 -14.90 -0.34 17.92
N GLN A 152 -14.33 0.04 19.06
CA GLN A 152 -14.63 -0.59 20.36
C GLN A 152 -15.85 0.03 21.06
N PHE A 153 -16.02 1.35 21.01
CA PHE A 153 -16.93 2.09 21.90
C PHE A 153 -18.06 2.85 21.19
N VAL A 154 -18.24 2.67 19.88
CA VAL A 154 -19.52 3.02 19.24
C VAL A 154 -20.66 2.29 19.97
N PRO A 155 -21.90 2.82 20.04
CA PRO A 155 -23.01 2.17 20.75
C PRO A 155 -23.24 0.70 20.35
N ASP A 156 -22.94 0.38 19.08
CA ASP A 156 -22.96 -0.97 18.52
C ASP A 156 -21.56 -1.63 18.47
N GLY A 157 -20.64 -1.27 19.35
CA GLY A 157 -19.30 -1.86 19.46
C GLY A 157 -19.25 -3.12 20.34
N PRO A 158 -18.12 -3.83 20.37
CA PRO A 158 -17.86 -4.94 21.30
C PRO A 158 -17.55 -4.48 22.74
N HIS A 159 -17.23 -3.20 22.98
CA HIS A 159 -16.95 -2.64 24.30
C HIS A 159 -15.89 -3.43 25.09
N LEU A 160 -14.81 -3.86 24.42
CA LEU A 160 -13.74 -4.70 24.97
C LEU A 160 -14.17 -6.12 25.41
N HIS A 161 -15.40 -6.53 25.13
CA HIS A 161 -15.81 -7.93 25.27
C HIS A 161 -15.41 -8.71 24.01
N LEU A 162 -14.43 -9.61 24.15
CA LEU A 162 -14.00 -10.49 23.06
C LEU A 162 -14.88 -11.74 22.95
N TYR A 163 -15.37 -12.24 24.07
CA TYR A 163 -16.13 -13.48 24.17
C TYR A 163 -17.27 -13.33 25.17
N HIS A 164 -18.46 -13.75 24.79
CA HIS A 164 -19.66 -13.71 25.63
C HIS A 164 -20.56 -14.89 25.30
N GLU A 165 -21.12 -15.55 26.32
CA GLU A 165 -22.11 -16.64 26.16
C GLU A 165 -21.70 -17.72 25.14
N ASN A 166 -20.46 -18.19 25.25
CA ASN A 166 -19.86 -19.19 24.36
C ASN A 166 -19.72 -18.76 22.88
N GLN A 167 -19.80 -17.46 22.56
CA GLN A 167 -19.68 -16.94 21.21
C GLN A 167 -18.68 -15.77 21.13
N TRP A 168 -18.05 -15.62 19.96
CA TRP A 168 -17.18 -14.48 19.66
C TRP A 168 -18.01 -13.22 19.41
N VAL A 169 -17.61 -12.11 20.03
CA VAL A 169 -18.34 -10.84 19.88
C VAL A 169 -17.66 -9.99 18.82
N LYS A 170 -18.37 -9.74 17.71
CA LYS A 170 -18.00 -8.75 16.68
C LYS A 170 -16.52 -8.83 16.25
N LEU A 171 -16.10 -10.02 15.83
CA LEU A 171 -14.70 -10.32 15.50
C LEU A 171 -14.12 -9.41 14.40
N MET A 172 -14.99 -8.89 13.51
CA MET A 172 -14.61 -7.90 12.51
C MET A 172 -14.05 -6.60 13.11
N ASN A 173 -14.73 -6.05 14.11
CA ASN A 173 -14.28 -4.86 14.82
C ASN A 173 -12.96 -5.12 15.56
N TRP A 174 -12.77 -6.35 16.07
CA TRP A 174 -11.49 -6.77 16.67
C TRP A 174 -10.35 -6.87 15.65
N GLN A 175 -10.61 -7.35 14.42
CA GLN A 175 -9.61 -7.35 13.35
C GLN A 175 -9.19 -5.91 13.00
N HIS A 176 -10.15 -4.98 12.82
CA HIS A 176 -9.82 -3.57 12.59
C HIS A 176 -9.07 -2.94 13.76
N SER A 177 -9.50 -3.20 14.99
CA SER A 177 -8.83 -2.70 16.20
C SER A 177 -7.39 -3.21 16.31
N THR A 178 -7.17 -4.47 15.93
CA THR A 178 -5.82 -5.06 15.89
C THR A 178 -4.98 -4.38 14.81
N MET A 179 -5.49 -4.20 13.60
CA MET A 179 -4.81 -3.48 12.53
C MET A 179 -4.41 -2.06 12.99
N TYR A 180 -5.34 -1.30 13.58
CA TYR A 180 -5.06 0.03 14.11
C TYR A 180 -4.03 0.01 15.23
N LEU A 181 -4.03 -0.98 16.12
CA LEU A 181 -3.02 -1.10 17.17
C LEU A 181 -1.60 -1.18 16.60
N PHE A 182 -1.38 -1.98 15.55
CA PHE A 182 -0.06 -2.08 14.92
C PHE A 182 0.36 -0.75 14.25
N PHE A 183 -0.56 -0.03 13.62
CA PHE A 183 -0.27 1.31 13.08
C PHE A 183 -0.05 2.37 14.16
N ALA A 184 -0.69 2.26 15.33
CA ALA A 184 -0.41 3.11 16.48
C ALA A 184 1.01 2.87 16.99
N VAL A 185 1.41 1.61 17.15
CA VAL A 185 2.77 1.24 17.57
C VAL A 185 3.82 1.72 16.55
N SER A 186 3.55 1.61 15.24
CA SER A 186 4.47 2.13 14.22
C SER A 186 4.58 3.66 14.23
N GLY A 187 3.48 4.37 14.50
CA GLY A 187 3.51 5.83 14.72
C GLY A 187 4.34 6.22 15.94
N ILE A 188 4.18 5.51 17.05
CA ILE A 188 4.97 5.74 18.27
C ILE A 188 6.46 5.49 18.00
N MET A 189 6.82 4.37 17.37
CA MET A 189 8.22 4.03 17.08
C MET A 189 8.90 5.04 16.15
N ASP A 190 8.19 5.55 15.13
CA ASP A 190 8.72 6.65 14.29
C ASP A 190 8.99 7.90 15.12
N MET A 191 8.07 8.31 16.01
CA MET A 191 8.29 9.46 16.90
C MET A 191 9.49 9.23 17.83
N LEU A 192 9.59 8.05 18.46
CA LEU A 192 10.69 7.71 19.36
C LEU A 192 12.05 7.75 18.64
N THR A 193 12.11 7.35 17.37
CA THR A 193 13.35 7.38 16.57
C THR A 193 13.89 8.81 16.40
N TYR A 194 13.02 9.83 16.45
CA TYR A 194 13.44 11.23 16.38
C TYR A 194 13.60 11.91 17.74
N LEU A 195 13.05 11.33 18.81
CA LEU A 195 13.08 11.89 20.17
C LEU A 195 14.17 11.26 21.06
N ILE A 196 14.52 10.00 20.81
CA ILE A 196 15.43 9.20 21.63
C ILE A 196 16.65 8.79 20.79
N THR A 197 17.85 9.11 21.26
CA THR A 197 19.11 8.86 20.55
C THR A 197 19.54 7.38 20.53
N HIS A 198 18.96 6.53 21.38
CA HIS A 198 19.34 5.12 21.54
C HIS A 198 18.49 4.11 20.75
N VAL A 199 17.56 4.57 19.91
CA VAL A 199 16.75 3.66 19.08
C VAL A 199 17.60 3.08 17.94
N PRO A 200 17.63 1.75 17.73
CA PRO A 200 18.36 1.16 16.62
C PRO A 200 17.88 1.70 15.27
N LEU A 201 18.83 2.07 14.41
CA LEU A 201 18.54 2.58 13.07
C LEU A 201 17.75 1.53 12.26
N GLY A 202 16.58 1.92 11.74
CA GLY A 202 15.77 1.06 10.88
C GLY A 202 14.64 0.33 11.62
N LEU A 203 14.58 0.42 12.96
CA LEU A 203 13.48 -0.13 13.75
C LEU A 203 12.14 0.53 13.38
N ASP A 204 12.14 1.84 13.12
CA ASP A 204 11.03 2.62 12.56
C ASP A 204 10.42 1.94 11.33
N ARG A 205 11.26 1.66 10.34
CA ARG A 205 10.87 1.00 9.08
C ARG A 205 10.44 -0.43 9.30
N LEU A 206 11.12 -1.19 10.16
CA LEU A 206 10.75 -2.57 10.45
C LEU A 206 9.36 -2.64 11.07
N VAL A 207 9.05 -1.79 12.05
CA VAL A 207 7.75 -1.78 12.72
C VAL A 207 6.65 -1.30 11.76
N MET A 208 6.94 -0.35 10.87
CA MET A 208 6.01 0.03 9.80
C MET A 208 5.77 -1.14 8.82
N ALA A 209 6.81 -1.88 8.42
CA ALA A 209 6.66 -3.06 7.56
C ALA A 209 5.81 -4.16 8.22
N VAL A 210 6.03 -4.41 9.51
CA VAL A 210 5.24 -5.36 10.30
C VAL A 210 3.78 -4.89 10.39
N ALA A 211 3.52 -3.60 10.60
CA ALA A 211 2.17 -3.07 10.64
C ALA A 211 1.43 -3.26 9.31
N THR A 212 2.05 -2.92 8.18
CA THR A 212 1.50 -3.15 6.84
C THR A 212 1.36 -4.64 6.51
N PHE A 213 2.27 -5.49 6.98
CA PHE A 213 2.13 -6.94 6.84
C PHE A 213 0.91 -7.46 7.63
N THR A 214 0.73 -7.00 8.88
CA THR A 214 -0.43 -7.36 9.71
C THR A 214 -1.74 -6.90 9.08
N GLU A 215 -1.78 -5.71 8.47
CA GLU A 215 -2.92 -5.26 7.66
C GLU A 215 -3.26 -6.30 6.57
N GLY A 216 -2.28 -6.66 5.73
CA GLY A 216 -2.47 -7.65 4.67
C GLY A 216 -2.88 -9.03 5.20
N PHE A 217 -2.27 -9.48 6.30
CA PHE A 217 -2.58 -10.77 6.92
C PHE A 217 -4.00 -10.85 7.47
N LEU A 218 -4.45 -9.84 8.21
CA LEU A 218 -5.81 -9.78 8.72
C LEU A 218 -6.82 -9.65 7.56
N PHE A 219 -6.48 -8.85 6.56
CA PHE A 219 -7.34 -8.65 5.39
C PHE A 219 -7.48 -9.93 4.54
N TYR A 220 -6.46 -10.78 4.46
CA TYR A 220 -6.55 -12.08 3.79
C TYR A 220 -7.60 -12.99 4.41
N TYR A 221 -7.65 -13.06 5.74
CA TYR A 221 -8.66 -13.88 6.43
C TYR A 221 -10.03 -13.20 6.51
N HIS A 222 -10.10 -11.87 6.39
CA HIS A 222 -11.36 -11.14 6.28
C HIS A 222 -12.17 -11.55 5.03
N VAL A 223 -11.48 -11.86 3.93
CA VAL A 223 -12.12 -12.16 2.64
C VAL A 223 -12.27 -13.64 2.35
N HIS A 224 -11.89 -14.49 3.32
CA HIS A 224 -12.04 -15.93 3.22
C HIS A 224 -13.52 -16.32 3.14
N ASN A 225 -13.89 -17.20 2.20
CA ASN A 225 -15.27 -17.65 1.89
C ASN A 225 -16.23 -16.61 1.29
N ARG A 226 -15.71 -15.56 0.62
CA ARG A 226 -16.52 -14.65 -0.20
C ARG A 226 -16.81 -15.22 -1.60
N PRO A 227 -17.81 -14.70 -2.34
CA PRO A 227 -18.04 -15.08 -3.74
C PRO A 227 -16.78 -14.86 -4.61
N PRO A 228 -16.63 -15.56 -5.74
CA PRO A 228 -15.38 -15.57 -6.50
C PRO A 228 -14.86 -14.19 -6.92
N LEU A 229 -15.73 -13.34 -7.48
CA LEU A 229 -15.35 -11.98 -7.89
C LEU A 229 -14.96 -11.10 -6.69
N ASP A 230 -15.76 -11.11 -5.62
CA ASP A 230 -15.47 -10.40 -4.37
C ASP A 230 -14.12 -10.85 -3.75
N GLN A 231 -13.87 -12.16 -3.71
CA GLN A 231 -12.59 -12.68 -3.24
C GLN A 231 -11.43 -12.25 -4.15
N HIS A 232 -11.61 -12.30 -5.46
CA HIS A 232 -10.57 -11.94 -6.43
C HIS A 232 -10.18 -10.47 -6.37
N ILE A 233 -11.17 -9.56 -6.37
CA ILE A 233 -10.91 -8.12 -6.34
C ILE A 233 -10.18 -7.70 -5.06
N HIS A 234 -10.51 -8.34 -3.93
CA HIS A 234 -9.78 -8.13 -2.67
C HIS A 234 -8.40 -8.78 -2.66
N SER A 235 -8.21 -9.93 -3.31
CA SER A 235 -6.88 -10.56 -3.42
C SER A 235 -5.88 -9.71 -4.21
N LEU A 236 -6.35 -8.96 -5.21
CA LEU A 236 -5.53 -7.99 -5.94
C LEU A 236 -5.07 -6.84 -5.03
N LEU A 237 -5.91 -6.39 -4.09
CA LEU A 237 -5.53 -5.41 -3.08
C LEU A 237 -4.41 -5.95 -2.18
N LEU A 238 -4.49 -7.22 -1.78
CA LEU A 238 -3.44 -7.86 -0.98
C LEU A 238 -2.08 -7.84 -1.69
N CYS A 239 -2.04 -7.98 -3.02
CA CYS A 239 -0.80 -7.85 -3.78
C CYS A 239 -0.15 -6.47 -3.57
N ALA A 240 -0.94 -5.39 -3.57
CA ALA A 240 -0.43 -4.04 -3.31
C ALA A 240 0.05 -3.88 -1.86
N VAL A 241 -0.71 -4.39 -0.88
CA VAL A 241 -0.38 -4.31 0.55
C VAL A 241 0.89 -5.10 0.88
N PHE A 242 0.98 -6.37 0.47
CA PHE A 242 2.17 -7.18 0.70
C PHE A 242 3.38 -6.68 -0.09
N GLY A 243 3.19 -6.19 -1.32
CA GLY A 243 4.24 -5.51 -2.06
C GLY A 243 4.75 -4.26 -1.32
N GLY A 244 3.84 -3.50 -0.69
CA GLY A 244 4.17 -2.34 0.13
C GLY A 244 4.96 -2.72 1.38
N ALA A 245 4.48 -3.73 2.13
CA ALA A 245 5.19 -4.26 3.30
C ALA A 245 6.59 -4.75 2.94
N PHE A 246 6.73 -5.48 1.82
CA PHE A 246 8.02 -5.94 1.32
C PHE A 246 8.93 -4.77 0.92
N SER A 247 8.41 -3.75 0.24
CA SER A 247 9.16 -2.54 -0.09
C SER A 247 9.69 -1.83 1.18
N ILE A 248 8.85 -1.66 2.20
CA ILE A 248 9.26 -1.04 3.47
C ILE A 248 10.32 -1.89 4.16
N PHE A 249 10.17 -3.22 4.14
CA PHE A 249 11.17 -4.13 4.70
C PHE A 249 12.52 -4.00 3.98
N LEU A 250 12.53 -3.87 2.65
CA LEU A 250 13.76 -3.60 1.91
C LEU A 250 14.40 -2.25 2.30
N GLU A 251 13.61 -1.23 2.67
CA GLU A 251 14.13 0.05 3.17
C GLU A 251 14.86 -0.07 4.52
N VAL A 252 14.67 -1.16 5.28
CA VAL A 252 15.47 -1.46 6.48
C VAL A 252 16.94 -1.70 6.10
N ILE A 253 17.17 -2.37 4.96
CA ILE A 253 18.50 -2.71 4.46
C ILE A 253 19.04 -1.59 3.55
N LEU A 254 18.22 -1.13 2.62
CA LEU A 254 18.54 -0.13 1.59
C LEU A 254 17.98 1.24 1.98
N ARG A 255 18.49 1.77 3.10
CA ARG A 255 18.01 3.01 3.70
C ARG A 255 18.13 4.20 2.74
N ASP A 256 17.12 5.09 2.79
CA ASP A 256 17.07 6.36 2.06
C ASP A 256 17.19 6.22 0.52
N ASN A 257 16.89 5.04 0.00
CA ASN A 257 16.82 4.81 -1.44
C ASN A 257 15.53 5.41 -2.01
N ILE A 258 15.67 6.51 -2.77
CA ILE A 258 14.55 7.21 -3.39
C ILE A 258 13.70 6.30 -4.29
N VAL A 259 14.30 5.30 -4.96
CA VAL A 259 13.56 4.38 -5.84
C VAL A 259 12.60 3.53 -5.01
N LEU A 260 13.03 3.00 -3.86
CA LEU A 260 12.15 2.24 -2.96
C LEU A 260 11.04 3.12 -2.38
N GLN A 261 11.35 4.38 -2.02
CA GLN A 261 10.35 5.32 -1.52
C GLN A 261 9.29 5.66 -2.57
N LEU A 262 9.70 5.88 -3.83
CA LEU A 262 8.78 6.12 -4.95
C LEU A 262 7.98 4.87 -5.31
N PHE A 263 8.61 3.69 -5.27
CA PHE A 263 7.94 2.41 -5.49
C PHE A 263 6.86 2.17 -4.44
N ARG A 264 7.19 2.28 -3.15
CA ARG A 264 6.22 2.23 -2.05
C ARG A 264 5.09 3.25 -2.22
N THR A 265 5.42 4.47 -2.61
CA THR A 265 4.42 5.52 -2.88
C THR A 265 3.45 5.10 -3.98
N SER A 266 3.94 4.51 -5.08
CA SER A 266 3.09 4.02 -6.15
C SER A 266 2.13 2.91 -5.69
N LEU A 267 2.59 2.04 -4.79
CA LEU A 267 1.78 0.96 -4.22
C LEU A 267 0.69 1.49 -3.27
N VAL A 268 0.97 2.55 -2.50
CA VAL A 268 -0.04 3.20 -1.65
C VAL A 268 -1.10 3.93 -2.47
N ILE A 269 -0.71 4.58 -3.57
CA ILE A 269 -1.67 5.17 -4.52
C ILE A 269 -2.53 4.05 -5.15
N LEU A 270 -1.91 2.94 -5.58
CA LEU A 270 -2.62 1.78 -6.09
C LEU A 270 -3.63 1.26 -5.06
N GLN A 271 -3.20 1.01 -3.82
CA GLN A 271 -4.05 0.57 -2.71
C GLN A 271 -5.26 1.50 -2.54
N GLY A 272 -5.03 2.81 -2.52
CA GLY A 272 -6.10 3.81 -2.39
C GLY A 272 -7.08 3.83 -3.56
N THR A 273 -6.60 3.87 -4.81
CA THR A 273 -7.48 3.83 -6.00
C THR A 273 -8.25 2.50 -6.08
N TRP A 274 -7.64 1.41 -5.62
CA TRP A 274 -8.22 0.09 -5.71
C TRP A 274 -9.32 -0.14 -4.68
N PHE A 275 -9.19 0.42 -3.47
CA PHE A 275 -10.31 0.48 -2.52
C PHE A 275 -11.54 1.17 -3.11
N TRP A 276 -11.34 2.26 -3.86
CA TRP A 276 -12.44 2.88 -4.62
C TRP A 276 -13.03 1.93 -5.67
N GLN A 277 -12.18 1.23 -6.43
CA GLN A 277 -12.61 0.25 -7.42
C GLN A 277 -13.45 -0.89 -6.79
N ILE A 278 -13.02 -1.42 -5.63
CA ILE A 278 -13.80 -2.40 -4.86
C ILE A 278 -15.17 -1.83 -4.50
N GLY A 279 -15.21 -0.59 -4.01
CA GLY A 279 -16.46 0.12 -3.72
C GLY A 279 -17.39 0.18 -4.93
N PHE A 280 -16.89 0.56 -6.11
CA PHE A 280 -17.69 0.66 -7.32
C PHE A 280 -18.20 -0.68 -7.84
N VAL A 281 -17.38 -1.74 -7.81
CA VAL A 281 -17.74 -3.06 -8.34
C VAL A 281 -18.76 -3.77 -7.43
N LEU A 282 -18.54 -3.73 -6.11
CA LEU A 282 -19.39 -4.45 -5.15
C LEU A 282 -20.61 -3.63 -4.71
N PHE A 283 -20.54 -2.31 -4.78
CA PHE A 283 -21.59 -1.40 -4.31
C PHE A 283 -21.81 -0.24 -5.29
N PRO A 284 -22.33 -0.49 -6.51
CA PRO A 284 -22.52 0.53 -7.53
C PRO A 284 -23.41 1.68 -6.99
N PRO A 285 -22.89 2.91 -6.88
CA PRO A 285 -23.59 4.00 -6.19
C PRO A 285 -24.80 4.52 -6.96
N SER A 286 -24.86 4.31 -8.27
CA SER A 286 -25.96 4.70 -9.17
C SER A 286 -27.11 3.69 -9.22
N GLY A 287 -27.05 2.58 -8.46
CA GLY A 287 -28.09 1.54 -8.49
C GLY A 287 -28.09 0.71 -9.78
N GLU A 288 -26.99 0.73 -10.52
CA GLU A 288 -26.75 -0.17 -11.65
C GLU A 288 -26.84 -1.64 -11.22
N PRO A 289 -27.13 -2.57 -12.15
CA PRO A 289 -27.15 -3.99 -11.85
C PRO A 289 -25.86 -4.46 -11.16
N GLU A 290 -26.00 -5.26 -10.11
CA GLU A 290 -24.86 -5.89 -9.45
C GLU A 290 -24.08 -6.77 -10.43
N TRP A 291 -22.76 -6.76 -10.32
CA TRP A 291 -21.89 -7.56 -11.17
C TRP A 291 -22.10 -9.05 -10.90
N ASP A 292 -22.13 -9.86 -11.97
CA ASP A 292 -22.20 -11.32 -11.82
C ASP A 292 -20.91 -11.84 -11.17
N GLN A 293 -21.06 -12.40 -9.97
CA GLN A 293 -19.99 -12.90 -9.13
C GLN A 293 -19.35 -14.20 -9.65
N LYS A 294 -19.97 -14.87 -10.62
CA LYS A 294 -19.52 -16.14 -11.21
C LYS A 294 -19.04 -16.00 -12.64
N ASP A 295 -19.15 -14.81 -13.22
CA ASP A 295 -18.71 -14.58 -14.59
C ASP A 295 -17.18 -14.41 -14.62
N ASP A 296 -16.51 -15.35 -15.29
CA ASP A 296 -15.06 -15.34 -15.48
C ASP A 296 -14.60 -14.10 -16.28
N ALA A 297 -15.45 -13.54 -17.16
CA ALA A 297 -15.11 -12.34 -17.91
C ALA A 297 -14.93 -11.12 -16.99
N ASN A 298 -15.73 -11.03 -15.91
CA ASN A 298 -15.58 -9.98 -14.90
C ASN A 298 -14.26 -10.10 -14.15
N ILE A 299 -13.83 -11.34 -13.82
CA ILE A 299 -12.54 -11.61 -13.18
C ILE A 299 -11.37 -11.16 -14.09
N MET A 300 -11.41 -11.52 -15.38
CA MET A 300 -10.39 -11.09 -16.34
C MET A 300 -10.36 -9.56 -16.50
N PHE A 301 -11.53 -8.93 -16.63
CA PHE A 301 -11.65 -7.48 -16.77
C PHE A 301 -11.09 -6.75 -15.54
N VAL A 302 -11.49 -7.16 -14.33
CA VAL A 302 -10.99 -6.57 -13.08
C VAL A 302 -9.47 -6.73 -12.97
N THR A 303 -8.92 -7.87 -13.37
CA THR A 303 -7.46 -8.07 -13.39
C THR A 303 -6.76 -7.09 -14.33
N MET A 304 -7.33 -6.85 -15.51
CA MET A 304 -6.82 -5.85 -16.45
C MET A 304 -6.92 -4.44 -15.88
N CYS A 305 -8.05 -4.08 -15.24
CA CYS A 305 -8.22 -2.80 -14.56
C CYS A 305 -7.17 -2.57 -13.47
N PHE A 306 -6.79 -3.61 -12.71
CA PHE A 306 -5.74 -3.51 -11.70
C PHE A 306 -4.41 -3.04 -12.31
N CYS A 307 -4.02 -3.63 -13.44
CA CYS A 307 -2.81 -3.22 -14.15
C CYS A 307 -2.88 -1.77 -14.65
N TRP A 308 -4.06 -1.32 -15.11
CA TRP A 308 -4.26 0.08 -15.52
C TRP A 308 -4.17 1.05 -14.34
N HIS A 309 -4.76 0.70 -13.19
CA HIS A 309 -4.62 1.47 -11.96
C HIS A 309 -3.15 1.57 -11.54
N TYR A 310 -2.39 0.49 -11.65
CA TYR A 310 -0.98 0.53 -11.30
C TYR A 310 -0.16 1.38 -12.27
N LEU A 311 -0.42 1.27 -13.58
CA LEU A 311 0.19 2.15 -14.58
C LEU A 311 -0.14 3.62 -14.31
N ALA A 312 -1.39 3.93 -13.96
CA ALA A 312 -1.80 5.28 -13.59
C ALA A 312 -1.07 5.77 -12.32
N ALA A 313 -0.92 4.93 -11.31
CA ALA A 313 -0.17 5.25 -10.09
C ALA A 313 1.31 5.57 -10.39
N LEU A 314 1.96 4.79 -11.27
CA LEU A 314 3.32 5.06 -11.74
C LEU A 314 3.42 6.41 -12.49
N CYS A 315 2.46 6.69 -13.37
CA CYS A 315 2.39 7.97 -14.07
C CYS A 315 2.23 9.15 -13.11
N ILE A 316 1.36 9.03 -12.10
CA ILE A 316 1.18 10.07 -11.07
C ILE A 316 2.50 10.34 -10.35
N VAL A 317 3.20 9.30 -9.89
CA VAL A 317 4.51 9.45 -9.22
C VAL A 317 5.55 10.09 -10.14
N ALA A 318 5.62 9.68 -11.41
CA ALA A 318 6.55 10.24 -12.39
C ALA A 318 6.26 11.72 -12.71
N ILE A 319 4.98 12.09 -12.84
CA ILE A 319 4.53 13.46 -13.04
C ILE A 319 4.89 14.29 -11.81
N SER A 320 4.54 13.85 -10.60
CA SER A 320 4.90 14.54 -9.35
C SER A 320 6.41 14.77 -9.22
N TYR A 321 7.22 13.74 -9.49
CA TYR A 321 8.68 13.87 -9.49
C TYR A 321 9.18 14.93 -10.48
N SER A 322 8.64 14.91 -11.70
CA SER A 322 8.99 15.86 -12.76
C SER A 322 8.56 17.29 -12.42
N LEU A 323 7.36 17.47 -11.86
CA LEU A 323 6.85 18.77 -11.41
C LEU A 323 7.72 19.35 -10.30
N VAL A 324 8.09 18.54 -9.30
CA VAL A 324 8.98 18.98 -8.21
C VAL A 324 10.35 19.38 -8.77
N TYR A 325 10.92 18.60 -9.69
CA TYR A 325 12.18 18.93 -10.35
C TYR A 325 12.09 20.27 -11.12
N CYS A 326 11.05 20.43 -11.94
CA CYS A 326 10.81 21.66 -12.71
C CYS A 326 10.60 22.88 -11.80
N HIS A 327 9.85 22.72 -10.71
CA HIS A 327 9.62 23.80 -9.75
C HIS A 327 10.93 24.21 -9.07
N LEU A 328 11.70 23.26 -8.53
CA LEU A 328 12.96 23.59 -7.85
C LEU A 328 14.03 24.16 -8.78
N THR A 329 14.10 23.72 -10.04
CA THR A 329 15.03 24.27 -11.03
C THR A 329 14.66 25.69 -11.44
N ARG A 330 13.36 25.99 -11.66
CA ARG A 330 12.88 27.35 -11.92
C ARG A 330 13.16 28.30 -10.76
N PHE A 331 12.90 27.88 -9.52
CA PHE A 331 13.20 28.69 -8.33
C PHE A 331 14.70 28.97 -8.16
N LYS A 332 15.57 27.99 -8.42
CA LYS A 332 17.03 28.21 -8.41
C LYS A 332 17.46 29.21 -9.47
N ARG A 333 16.90 29.14 -10.69
CA ARG A 333 17.21 30.10 -11.76
C ARG A 333 16.80 31.52 -11.37
N HIS A 334 15.59 31.69 -10.87
CA HIS A 334 15.07 33.00 -10.49
C HIS A 334 15.81 33.60 -9.28
N GLY A 335 16.14 32.79 -8.25
CA GLY A 335 16.97 33.25 -7.13
C GLY A 335 18.39 33.63 -7.56
N GLY A 336 18.98 32.90 -8.51
CA GLY A 336 20.27 33.24 -9.12
C GLY A 336 20.24 34.54 -9.92
N GLU A 337 19.17 34.76 -10.70
CA GLU A 337 18.94 36.01 -11.45
C GLU A 337 18.81 37.20 -10.48
N ILE A 338 18.02 37.09 -9.40
CA ILE A 338 17.84 38.17 -8.41
C ILE A 338 19.14 38.49 -7.69
N ILE A 339 19.88 37.48 -7.22
CA ILE A 339 21.19 37.68 -6.55
C ILE A 339 22.20 38.28 -7.53
N GLY A 340 22.18 37.85 -8.80
CA GLY A 340 23.02 38.40 -9.86
C GLY A 340 22.74 39.89 -10.11
N ILE A 341 21.47 40.27 -10.23
CA ILE A 341 21.05 41.68 -10.40
C ILE A 341 21.42 42.52 -9.19
N GLN A 342 21.21 41.99 -7.97
CA GLN A 342 21.57 42.70 -6.74
C GLN A 342 23.09 42.92 -6.65
N LYS A 343 23.89 41.92 -7.02
CA LYS A 343 25.36 42.03 -7.05
C LYS A 343 25.84 43.05 -8.08
N LEU A 344 25.26 43.06 -9.27
CA LEU A 344 25.54 44.08 -10.31
C LEU A 344 25.21 45.50 -9.82
N LYS A 345 24.08 45.68 -9.13
CA LYS A 345 23.66 46.99 -8.61
C LYS A 345 24.55 47.49 -7.46
N SER A 346 25.11 46.57 -6.66
CA SER A 346 26.01 46.90 -5.55
C SER A 346 27.47 47.12 -5.96
N ASP A 347 27.83 46.84 -7.22
CA ASP A 347 29.19 47.01 -7.72
C ASP A 347 29.47 48.51 -7.98
N PRO A 348 30.38 49.17 -7.23
CA PRO A 348 30.61 50.61 -7.33
C PRO A 348 31.01 51.06 -8.75
N THR A 349 31.65 50.19 -9.53
CA THR A 349 32.02 50.48 -10.93
C THR A 349 30.78 50.71 -11.82
N TYR A 350 29.67 50.01 -11.56
CA TYR A 350 28.43 50.12 -12.36
C TYR A 350 27.58 51.35 -11.96
N GLN A 351 27.59 51.73 -10.68
CA GLN A 351 26.96 52.99 -10.24
C GLN A 351 27.72 54.21 -10.78
N THR A 352 29.05 54.14 -10.88
CA THR A 352 29.86 55.25 -11.40
C THR A 352 29.66 55.45 -12.90
N SER A 353 29.46 54.38 -13.69
CA SER A 353 29.18 54.49 -15.13
C SER A 353 27.77 55.01 -15.47
N LEU A 354 26.80 54.86 -14.58
CA LEU A 354 25.45 55.42 -14.76
C LEU A 354 25.37 56.92 -14.42
N LEU A 355 26.24 57.39 -13.51
CA LEU A 355 26.29 58.80 -13.10
C LEU A 355 27.27 59.62 -13.97
N GLY A 356 28.30 59.00 -14.55
CA GLY A 356 29.26 59.68 -15.43
C GLY A 356 28.76 59.93 -16.86
N GLY A 357 27.57 59.45 -17.22
CA GLY A 357 26.97 59.64 -18.56
C GLY A 357 25.87 60.69 -18.65
N SER A 358 25.62 61.45 -17.58
CA SER A 358 24.55 62.46 -17.52
C SER A 358 25.03 63.91 -17.58
N ASP A 359 26.34 64.15 -17.67
CA ASP A 359 26.94 65.50 -17.61
C ASP A 359 27.71 65.89 -18.90
N GLU A 360 27.29 65.39 -20.07
CA GLU A 360 27.70 65.96 -21.35
C GLU A 360 26.48 66.24 -22.24
N GLU A 361 25.84 67.39 -22.01
CA GLU A 361 25.24 68.26 -23.04
C GLU A 361 25.14 69.71 -22.56
#